data_AF-A0A8C8RI86-F1
#
_entry.id   AF-A0A8C8RI86-F1
#
_cell.length_a   1.000
_cell.length_b   1.000
_cell.length_c   1.000
_cell.angle_alpha   90.00
_cell.angle_beta   90.00
_cell.angle_gamma   90.00
#
_symmetry.space_group_name_H-M   'P 1'
#
loop_
_entity.id
_entity.type
_entity.pdbx_description
1 polymer ?
#
loop_
_entity_poly.entity_id
_entity_poly.type
_entity_poly.pdbx_seq_one_letter_code
_entity_poly.pdbx_strand_id
1 'polypeptide(L)'
;FHYFTYCTWSGRILFGEDLYVRPEFRGRGPSARHKTALSSQMALANGCSHFRFMSPKRNEPAMALYEKLGAVDVTKRDSWDVWHIEGQAVQEIAARPTE
;
A
#
# COMPACT_ATOMS: atom_id res chain seq x y z
N PHE A 1 -1.84 11.04 1.35
CA PHE A 1 -3.10 10.31 1.15
C PHE A 1 -2.94 8.91 1.72
N HIS A 2 -3.69 8.62 2.78
CA HIS A 2 -3.77 7.31 3.39
C HIS A 2 -5.24 7.06 3.73
N TYR A 3 -5.65 5.81 3.72
CA TYR A 3 -6.99 5.38 4.13
C TYR A 3 -6.89 4.07 4.89
N PHE A 4 -7.93 3.74 5.64
CA PHE A 4 -8.00 2.47 6.34
C PHE A 4 -8.66 1.42 5.46
N THR A 5 -8.05 0.25 5.41
CA THR A 5 -8.66 -0.94 4.80
C THR A 5 -8.78 -2.05 5.84
N TYR A 6 -9.31 -3.19 5.44
CA TYR A 6 -9.48 -4.34 6.31
C TYR A 6 -8.75 -5.53 5.72
N CYS A 7 -7.99 -6.23 6.56
CA CYS A 7 -7.43 -7.52 6.25
C CYS A 7 -8.15 -8.57 7.08
N THR A 8 -8.67 -9.61 6.42
CA THR A 8 -9.44 -10.71 7.01
C THR A 8 -8.78 -11.30 8.27
N TRP A 9 -7.44 -11.37 8.29
CA TRP A 9 -6.69 -12.03 9.36
C TRP A 9 -6.30 -11.14 10.54
N SER A 10 -6.32 -9.81 10.34
CA SER A 10 -5.65 -8.88 11.26
C SER A 10 -6.46 -7.63 11.58
N GLY A 11 -7.65 -7.54 10.99
CA GLY A 11 -8.56 -6.44 11.20
C GLY A 11 -8.19 -5.21 10.39
N ARG A 12 -8.35 -4.04 11.00
CA ARG A 12 -8.08 -2.74 10.39
C ARG A 12 -6.59 -2.58 10.11
N ILE A 13 -6.28 -2.09 8.91
CA ILE A 13 -4.91 -1.79 8.47
C ILE A 13 -4.86 -0.40 7.84
N LEU A 14 -3.68 0.21 7.88
CA LEU A 14 -3.41 1.47 7.19
C LEU A 14 -2.96 1.18 5.76
N PHE A 15 -3.52 1.86 4.76
CA PHE A 15 -3.08 1.78 3.38
C PHE A 15 -2.55 3.13 2.88
N GLY A 16 -1.31 3.15 2.43
CA GLY A 16 -0.68 4.30 1.80
C GLY A 16 -0.84 4.25 0.28
N GLU A 17 -1.60 5.17 -0.28
CA GLU A 17 -1.89 5.23 -1.72
C GLU A 17 -0.67 5.68 -2.53
N ASP A 18 0.01 6.75 -2.07
CA ASP A 18 1.16 7.30 -2.77
C ASP A 18 2.27 7.74 -1.81
N LEU A 19 3.47 7.19 -2.01
CA LEU A 19 4.70 7.58 -1.33
C LEU A 19 5.58 8.41 -2.29
N TYR A 20 5.13 9.60 -2.66
CA TYR A 20 5.89 10.47 -3.57
C TYR A 20 7.05 11.19 -2.87
N VAL A 21 8.30 10.88 -3.25
CA VAL A 21 9.51 11.64 -2.85
C VAL A 21 9.88 12.61 -3.99
N ARG A 22 10.02 13.91 -3.68
CA ARG A 22 10.47 14.90 -4.69
C ARG A 22 11.84 14.47 -5.26
N PRO A 23 12.09 14.62 -6.58
CA PRO A 23 13.28 14.09 -7.25
C PRO A 23 14.61 14.40 -6.56
N GLU A 24 14.77 15.61 -6.05
CA GLU A 24 15.96 16.10 -5.37
C GLU A 24 16.28 15.39 -4.04
N PHE A 25 15.31 14.66 -3.47
CA PHE A 25 15.46 13.87 -2.25
C PHE A 25 15.45 12.35 -2.51
N ARG A 26 15.44 11.92 -3.79
CA ARG A 26 15.53 10.50 -4.18
C ARG A 26 16.97 10.01 -4.04
N GLY A 27 17.13 8.70 -3.85
CA GLY A 27 18.44 8.05 -3.68
C GLY A 27 19.15 8.38 -2.36
N ARG A 28 18.64 9.32 -1.55
CA ARG A 28 19.32 9.72 -0.32
C ARG A 28 19.10 8.75 0.83
N GLY A 29 17.99 8.00 0.89
CA GLY A 29 17.70 7.01 1.96
C GLY A 29 16.82 7.52 3.12
N PRO A 30 17.10 8.70 3.74
CA PRO A 30 16.29 9.26 4.81
C PRO A 30 14.84 9.51 4.43
N SER A 31 14.56 9.95 3.20
CA SER A 31 13.20 10.37 2.82
C SER A 31 12.21 9.21 2.84
N ALA A 32 12.58 8.04 2.34
CA ALA A 32 11.72 6.85 2.39
C ALA A 32 11.69 6.23 3.79
N ARG A 33 12.83 6.15 4.51
CA ARG A 33 12.86 5.66 5.90
C ARG A 33 11.96 6.50 6.83
N HIS A 34 12.04 7.83 6.74
CA HIS A 34 11.18 8.71 7.54
C HIS A 34 9.71 8.51 7.23
N LYS A 35 9.34 8.30 5.97
CA LYS A 35 7.94 8.04 5.61
C LYS A 35 7.45 6.69 6.10
N THR A 36 8.24 5.63 5.94
CA THR A 36 7.93 4.31 6.49
C THR A 36 7.74 4.41 8.01
N ALA A 37 8.62 5.14 8.71
CA ALA A 37 8.50 5.35 10.15
C ALA A 37 7.23 6.13 10.53
N LEU A 38 6.92 7.22 9.82
CA LEU A 38 5.71 8.01 10.06
C LEU A 38 4.45 7.17 9.83
N SER A 39 4.39 6.42 8.72
CA SER A 39 3.28 5.52 8.44
C SER A 39 3.12 4.44 9.52
N SER A 40 4.21 3.87 10.02
CA SER A 40 4.17 2.92 11.14
C SER A 40 3.61 3.57 12.41
N GLN A 41 4.04 4.79 12.76
CA GLN A 41 3.52 5.52 13.93
C GLN A 41 2.02 5.78 13.79
N MET A 42 1.57 6.22 12.60
CA MET A 42 0.16 6.44 12.31
C MET A 42 -0.66 5.15 12.37
N ALA A 43 -0.13 4.04 11.86
CA ALA A 43 -0.79 2.74 11.93
C ALA A 43 -1.02 2.33 13.40
N LEU A 44 0.02 2.41 14.23
CA LEU A 44 -0.05 2.07 15.65
C LEU A 44 -1.02 2.98 16.41
N ALA A 45 -0.96 4.29 16.18
CA ALA A 45 -1.86 5.26 16.80
C ALA A 45 -3.35 5.00 16.47
N ASN A 46 -3.62 4.33 15.35
CA ASN A 46 -4.96 3.95 14.90
C ASN A 46 -5.25 2.46 15.10
N GLY A 47 -4.57 1.78 16.03
CA GLY A 47 -4.83 0.38 16.38
C GLY A 47 -4.66 -0.60 15.22
N CYS A 48 -3.84 -0.25 14.22
CA CYS A 48 -3.45 -1.14 13.14
C CYS A 48 -2.16 -1.86 13.54
N SER A 49 -2.09 -3.16 13.29
CA SER A 49 -0.88 -3.95 13.54
C SER A 49 0.16 -3.83 12.41
N HIS A 50 -0.26 -3.36 11.24
CA HIS A 50 0.59 -3.16 10.09
C HIS A 50 -0.03 -2.15 9.11
N PHE A 51 0.77 -1.77 8.10
CA PHE A 51 0.33 -0.95 6.99
C PHE A 51 0.77 -1.57 5.65
N ARG A 52 0.07 -1.23 4.58
CA ARG A 52 0.39 -1.65 3.20
C ARG A 52 0.48 -0.43 2.30
N PHE A 53 1.21 -0.57 1.19
CA PHE A 53 1.33 0.46 0.16
C PHE A 53 1.71 -0.21 -1.16
N MET A 54 1.49 0.49 -2.26
CA MET A 54 1.90 0.03 -3.59
C MET A 54 3.19 0.73 -4.02
N SER A 55 4.06 0.00 -4.70
CA SER A 55 5.21 0.55 -5.40
C SER A 55 5.20 0.03 -6.83
N PRO A 56 5.50 0.87 -7.83
CA PRO A 56 5.67 0.40 -9.20
C PRO A 56 6.74 -0.68 -9.27
N LYS A 57 6.47 -1.78 -9.98
CA LYS A 57 7.42 -2.90 -10.17
C LYS A 57 8.78 -2.45 -10.73
N ARG A 58 8.80 -1.35 -11.49
CA ARG A 58 10.02 -0.78 -12.11
C ARG A 58 10.90 0.02 -11.14
N ASN A 59 10.51 0.16 -9.86
CA ASN A 59 11.24 0.97 -8.88
C ASN A 59 12.14 0.12 -7.98
N GLU A 60 13.09 -0.60 -8.58
CA GLU A 60 14.01 -1.52 -7.89
C GLU A 60 14.75 -0.89 -6.70
N PRO A 61 15.28 0.36 -6.79
CA PRO A 61 15.97 0.97 -5.64
C PRO A 61 15.06 1.20 -4.43
N ALA A 62 13.78 1.52 -4.66
CA ALA A 62 12.81 1.67 -3.58
C ALA A 62 12.41 0.31 -3.00
N MET A 63 12.19 -0.70 -3.86
CA MET A 63 11.87 -2.06 -3.40
C MET A 63 12.97 -2.62 -2.47
N ALA A 64 14.24 -2.51 -2.88
CA ALA A 64 15.36 -2.95 -2.06
C ALA A 64 15.48 -2.19 -0.73
N LEU A 65 15.09 -0.91 -0.70
CA LEU A 65 15.03 -0.15 0.55
C LEU A 65 13.88 -0.62 1.45
N TYR A 66 12.69 -0.87 0.90
CA TYR A 66 11.55 -1.35 1.67
C TYR A 66 11.82 -2.74 2.27
N GLU A 67 12.44 -3.64 1.51
CA GLU A 67 12.89 -4.96 2.01
C GLU A 67 13.87 -4.81 3.17
N LYS A 68 14.86 -3.90 3.08
CA LYS A 68 15.78 -3.59 4.20
C LYS A 68 15.08 -3.00 5.42
N LEU A 69 13.90 -2.41 5.26
CA LEU A 69 13.07 -1.87 6.35
C LEU A 69 12.07 -2.91 6.89
N GLY A 70 12.11 -4.15 6.41
CA GLY A 70 11.24 -5.24 6.84
C GLY A 70 9.91 -5.33 6.08
N ALA A 71 9.74 -4.59 4.98
CA ALA A 71 8.59 -4.77 4.11
C ALA A 71 8.70 -6.09 3.35
N VAL A 72 7.56 -6.72 3.12
CA VAL A 72 7.44 -7.96 2.34
C VAL A 72 6.57 -7.70 1.12
N ASP A 73 7.02 -8.15 -0.04
CA ASP A 73 6.23 -8.15 -1.27
C ASP A 73 5.12 -9.22 -1.16
N VAL A 74 3.92 -8.77 -0.80
CA VAL A 74 2.76 -9.65 -0.61
C VAL A 74 2.27 -10.28 -1.93
N THR A 75 2.53 -9.65 -3.09
CA THR A 75 2.20 -10.24 -4.39
C THR A 75 3.08 -11.47 -4.64
N LYS A 76 4.37 -11.41 -4.30
CA LYS A 76 5.28 -12.57 -4.41
C LYS A 76 5.03 -13.62 -3.34
N ARG A 77 4.78 -13.22 -2.09
CA ARG A 77 4.61 -14.15 -0.96
C ARG A 77 3.31 -14.93 -1.05
N ASP A 78 2.22 -14.25 -1.37
CA ASP A 78 0.88 -14.81 -1.22
C ASP A 78 0.18 -15.08 -2.56
N SER A 79 0.83 -14.75 -3.69
CA SER A 79 0.29 -14.93 -5.05
C SER A 79 -1.07 -14.27 -5.27
N TRP A 80 -1.28 -13.09 -4.67
CA TRP A 80 -2.50 -12.31 -4.88
C TRP A 80 -2.38 -11.37 -6.08
N ASP A 81 -3.39 -11.42 -6.95
CA ASP A 81 -3.61 -10.42 -7.99
C ASP A 81 -4.56 -9.32 -7.50
N VAL A 82 -4.28 -8.08 -7.89
CA VAL A 82 -5.16 -6.94 -7.64
C VAL A 82 -6.10 -6.81 -8.84
N TRP A 83 -7.41 -6.94 -8.59
CA TRP A 83 -8.45 -6.72 -9.59
C TRP A 83 -9.00 -5.30 -9.46
N HIS A 84 -9.18 -4.61 -10.58
CA HIS A 84 -9.71 -3.26 -10.65
C HIS A 84 -10.90 -3.25 -11.61
N ILE A 85 -12.04 -2.75 -11.14
CA ILE A 85 -13.23 -2.55 -11.96
C ILE A 85 -13.55 -1.07 -11.92
N GLU A 86 -13.68 -0.45 -13.09
CA GLU A 86 -13.90 0.98 -13.22
C GLU A 86 -14.86 1.32 -14.37
N GLY A 87 -15.28 2.58 -14.40
CA GLY A 87 -16.09 3.13 -15.49
C GLY A 87 -17.41 2.39 -15.70
N GLN A 88 -17.70 2.10 -16.97
CA GLN A 88 -18.95 1.48 -17.41
C GLN A 88 -19.18 0.10 -16.76
N ALA A 89 -18.13 -0.69 -16.53
CA ALA A 89 -18.26 -2.02 -15.92
C ALA A 89 -18.87 -1.96 -14.51
N VAL A 90 -18.50 -0.96 -13.70
CA VAL A 90 -19.09 -0.75 -12.37
C VAL A 90 -20.58 -0.43 -12.47
N GLN A 91 -20.95 0.44 -13.43
CA GLN A 91 -22.34 0.87 -13.63
C GLN A 91 -23.23 -0.31 -14.06
N GLU A 92 -22.74 -1.12 -15.00
CA GLU A 92 -23.46 -2.29 -15.49
C GLU A 92 -23.63 -3.36 -14.42
N ILE A 93 -22.61 -3.61 -13.58
CA ILE A 93 -22.69 -4.56 -12.47
C ILE A 93 -23.73 -4.08 -11.46
N ALA A 94 -23.72 -2.80 -11.09
CA ALA A 94 -24.64 -2.23 -10.12
C ALA A 94 -26.11 -2.24 -10.59
N ALA A 95 -26.35 -2.24 -11.91
CA ALA A 95 -27.69 -2.30 -12.50
C ALA A 95 -28.28 -3.73 -12.58
N ARG A 96 -27.49 -4.77 -12.28
CA ARG A 96 -27.99 -6.15 -12.31
C ARG A 96 -28.90 -6.41 -11.09
N PRO A 97 -30.05 -7.09 -11.27
CA PRO A 97 -30.86 -7.53 -10.14
C PRO A 97 -30.03 -8.41 -9.22
N THR A 98 -30.04 -8.12 -7.92
CA THR A 98 -29.50 -9.01 -6.89
C THR A 98 -30.57 -10.06 -6.60
N GLU A 99 -30.24 -11.33 -6.79
CA GLU A 99 -31.09 -12.45 -6.33
C GLU A 99 -31.22 -12.47 -4.81
#